data_AF-Q08PX2-F1
#
_entry.id   AF-Q08PX2-F1
#
_cell.length_a   1.000
_cell.length_b   1.000
_cell.length_c   1.000
_cell.angle_alpha   90.00
_cell.angle_beta   90.00
_cell.angle_gamma   90.00
#
_symmetry.space_group_name_H-M   'P 1'
#
loop_
_entity.id
_entity.type
_entity.pdbx_description
1 polymer ?
#
loop_
_entity_poly.entity_id
_entity_poly.type
_entity_poly.pdbx_seq_one_letter_code
_entity_poly.pdbx_strand_id
1 'polypeptide(L)'
;MLRPLDLLGGPAEVLQVREQPPLMPVLLLGLLDEQLRQGRALSLALDPVPCLGHRNREAALRICPVEDRPGVDVSRQFNVEYRPADATACPYIALGALVRAGLDGIRRELAIPPLVNGDPSEMSEAERERAGAHRLPASLPEALSALEADATLRGGFSNDLLACYLSLKRTEMKVLDGLDPAAVCRRYAECY
;
A
#
# COMPACT_ATOMS: atom_id res chain seq x y z
N MET A 1 17.54 -11.17 22.81
CA MET A 1 16.36 -11.74 22.13
C MET A 1 15.19 -10.82 22.49
N LEU A 2 14.90 -9.83 21.65
CA LEU A 2 13.85 -8.83 21.89
C LEU A 2 12.48 -9.50 21.72
N ARG A 3 11.54 -9.27 22.64
CA ARG A 3 10.20 -9.85 22.56
C ARG A 3 9.32 -8.95 21.67
N PRO A 4 8.45 -9.49 20.81
CA PRO A 4 7.57 -8.69 19.93
C PRO A 4 6.70 -7.65 20.66
N LEU A 5 6.48 -7.82 21.98
CA LEU A 5 5.68 -6.93 22.84
C LEU A 5 6.43 -5.66 23.28
N ASP A 6 7.76 -5.60 23.16
CA ASP A 6 8.55 -4.44 23.59
C ASP A 6 8.39 -3.23 22.64
N LEU A 7 7.77 -3.44 21.46
CA LEU A 7 7.47 -2.37 20.48
C LEU A 7 6.19 -1.58 20.78
N LEU A 8 5.36 -2.01 21.74
CA LEU A 8 4.05 -1.42 22.01
C LEU A 8 3.84 -0.97 23.47
N GLY A 9 4.89 -0.98 24.31
CA GLY A 9 4.75 -0.82 25.77
C GLY A 9 5.68 0.17 26.47
N GLY A 10 6.37 1.07 25.76
CA GLY A 10 7.17 2.13 26.38
C GLY A 10 6.40 3.44 26.56
N PRO A 11 6.69 4.25 27.60
CA PRO A 11 6.10 5.58 27.75
C PRO A 11 6.39 6.42 26.51
N ALA A 12 5.38 7.16 26.06
CA ALA A 12 5.43 8.06 24.93
C ALA A 12 6.48 9.16 25.12
N GLU A 13 7.74 8.86 24.83
CA GLU A 13 8.75 9.87 24.58
C GLU A 13 8.63 10.31 23.11
N VAL A 14 8.05 11.49 22.99
CA VAL A 14 7.94 12.31 21.79
C VAL A 14 9.32 12.46 21.14
N LEU A 15 9.65 11.56 20.20
CA LEU A 15 10.78 11.76 19.32
C LEU A 15 10.35 12.75 18.23
N GLN A 16 10.80 13.98 18.37
CA GLN A 16 10.51 15.09 17.46
C GLN A 16 10.76 14.69 16.00
N VAL A 17 9.73 14.88 15.18
CA VAL A 17 9.74 14.74 13.73
C VAL A 17 10.80 15.72 13.17
N ARG A 18 11.98 15.19 12.84
CA ARG A 18 12.89 15.83 11.91
C ARG A 18 12.41 15.49 10.50
N GLU A 19 12.20 16.53 9.70
CA GLU A 19 11.78 16.44 8.30
C GLU A 19 12.53 15.33 7.54
N GLN A 20 11.78 14.32 7.08
CA GLN A 20 12.25 13.20 6.28
C GLN A 20 11.17 12.93 5.22
N PRO A 21 11.55 12.67 3.96
CA PRO A 21 10.60 12.53 2.85
C PRO A 21 9.70 11.31 3.07
N PRO A 22 8.44 11.33 2.60
CA PRO A 22 7.49 10.25 2.82
C PRO A 22 7.93 9.02 2.03
N LEU A 23 8.62 8.09 2.68
CA LEU A 23 9.01 6.80 2.12
C LEU A 23 8.17 5.69 2.77
N MET A 24 6.84 5.80 2.61
CA MET A 24 6.00 4.61 2.57
C MET A 24 6.12 4.04 1.16
N PRO A 25 6.40 2.73 1.01
CA PRO A 25 6.70 2.12 -0.28
C PRO A 25 5.50 2.26 -1.22
N VAL A 26 5.73 3.01 -2.29
CA VAL A 26 4.83 3.13 -3.41
C VAL A 26 4.87 1.82 -4.19
N LEU A 27 4.00 0.87 -3.82
CA LEU A 27 3.66 -0.30 -4.62
C LEU A 27 2.16 -0.56 -4.62
N LEU A 28 1.45 0.32 -5.30
CA LEU A 28 0.35 -0.10 -6.15
C LEU A 28 0.94 -0.75 -7.41
N LEU A 29 1.26 -2.04 -7.36
CA LEU A 29 1.50 -2.78 -8.60
C LEU A 29 0.49 -3.89 -8.77
N GLY A 30 -0.54 -3.49 -9.52
CA GLY A 30 -1.62 -4.33 -10.00
C GLY A 30 -3.00 -3.79 -9.72
N LEU A 31 -3.22 -2.48 -9.68
CA LEU A 31 -4.41 -1.92 -9.03
C LEU A 31 -5.31 -1.02 -9.87
N LEU A 32 -5.02 -0.78 -11.15
CA LEU A 32 -5.72 0.28 -11.87
C LEU A 32 -6.03 -0.09 -13.31
N ASP A 33 -6.60 -1.28 -13.49
CA ASP A 33 -7.07 -1.70 -14.80
C ASP A 33 -8.57 -1.44 -14.98
N GLU A 34 -9.38 -1.66 -13.93
CA GLU A 34 -10.84 -1.48 -13.99
C GLU A 34 -11.37 -0.35 -13.07
N GLN A 35 -10.71 -0.09 -11.93
CA GLN A 35 -11.30 0.76 -10.88
C GLN A 35 -11.27 2.26 -11.16
N LEU A 36 -10.35 2.76 -11.98
CA LEU A 36 -10.22 4.20 -12.24
C LEU A 36 -10.95 4.71 -13.47
N ARG A 37 -11.37 3.84 -14.39
CA ARG A 37 -12.14 4.27 -15.57
C ARG A 37 -13.60 4.49 -15.28
N GLN A 38 -14.17 3.74 -14.33
CA GLN A 38 -15.62 3.73 -14.14
C GLN A 38 -16.13 4.82 -13.17
N GLY A 39 -15.26 5.60 -12.51
CA GLY A 39 -15.70 6.57 -11.50
C GLY A 39 -16.60 5.95 -10.42
N ARG A 40 -16.50 4.62 -10.24
CA ARG A 40 -17.33 3.83 -9.33
C ARG A 40 -16.42 3.14 -8.35
N ALA A 41 -16.16 3.86 -7.26
CA ALA A 41 -15.68 3.28 -6.01
C ALA A 41 -16.67 2.19 -5.56
N LEU A 42 -16.36 0.94 -5.86
CA LEU A 42 -17.10 -0.21 -5.34
C LEU A 42 -16.19 -1.10 -4.50
N SER A 43 -15.68 -0.48 -3.43
CA SER A 43 -15.85 -0.95 -2.07
C SER A 43 -15.83 0.31 -1.20
N LEU A 44 -17.02 0.81 -0.88
CA LEU A 44 -17.36 1.81 0.16
C LEU A 44 -16.15 2.56 0.80
N ALA A 45 -16.08 3.88 0.53
CA ALA A 45 -15.44 4.92 1.35
C ALA A 45 -13.93 5.22 1.27
N LEU A 46 -13.09 4.51 0.52
CA LEU A 46 -11.65 4.73 0.69
C LEU A 46 -11.03 5.51 -0.47
N ASP A 47 -10.91 6.84 -0.31
CA ASP A 47 -9.70 7.54 -0.75
C ASP A 47 -8.55 6.95 0.08
N PRO A 48 -7.74 6.02 -0.47
CA PRO A 48 -6.84 5.25 0.36
C PRO A 48 -5.70 6.16 0.81
N VAL A 49 -5.84 6.65 2.04
CA VAL A 49 -4.81 7.37 2.76
C VAL A 49 -3.90 6.30 3.40
N PRO A 50 -2.60 6.23 3.01
CA PRO A 50 -1.68 5.21 3.50
C PRO A 50 -1.37 5.49 4.97
N CYS A 51 -2.21 4.92 5.83
CA CYS A 51 -2.11 5.03 7.27
C CYS A 51 -2.06 3.65 7.91
N LEU A 52 -1.46 3.60 9.10
CA LEU A 52 -1.43 2.43 9.95
C LEU A 52 -2.57 2.54 10.98
N GLY A 53 -3.40 1.51 11.10
CA GLY A 53 -4.50 1.49 12.05
C GLY A 53 -4.54 0.21 12.88
N HIS A 54 -4.84 0.34 14.17
CA HIS A 54 -5.05 -0.82 15.05
C HIS A 54 -6.51 -1.26 14.98
N ARG A 55 -6.76 -2.46 14.44
CA ARG A 55 -8.09 -3.03 14.17
C ARG A 55 -8.97 -2.20 13.22
N ASN A 56 -8.47 -1.07 12.74
CA ASN A 56 -9.17 -0.13 11.87
C ASN A 56 -9.30 -0.71 10.46
N ARG A 57 -10.55 -0.94 10.02
CA ARG A 57 -10.86 -1.47 8.69
C ARG A 57 -10.85 -0.40 7.61
N GLU A 58 -10.67 0.87 7.94
CA GLU A 58 -10.55 1.94 6.95
C GLU A 58 -9.08 2.28 6.67
N ALA A 59 -8.14 1.81 7.50
CA ALA A 59 -6.72 1.99 7.27
C ALA A 59 -6.20 1.16 6.09
N ALA A 60 -5.21 1.69 5.39
CA ALA A 60 -4.51 0.98 4.32
C ALA A 60 -3.67 -0.19 4.88
N LEU A 61 -2.98 0.04 6.00
CA LEU A 61 -2.24 -0.98 6.72
C LEU A 61 -2.90 -1.22 8.07
N ARG A 62 -3.39 -2.44 8.31
CA ARG A 62 -4.18 -2.76 9.49
C ARG A 62 -3.48 -3.80 10.36
N ILE A 63 -3.31 -3.47 11.63
CA ILE A 63 -2.93 -4.46 12.65
C ILE A 63 -4.19 -5.23 13.00
N CYS A 64 -4.21 -6.51 12.70
CA CYS A 64 -5.39 -7.35 12.89
C CYS A 64 -5.68 -7.59 14.37
N PRO A 65 -6.96 -7.79 14.73
CA PRO A 65 -7.33 -8.18 16.09
C PRO A 65 -6.70 -9.52 16.44
N VAL A 66 -6.23 -9.63 17.68
CA VAL A 66 -5.73 -10.87 18.27
C VAL A 66 -6.73 -11.35 19.31
N GLU A 67 -6.80 -12.67 19.51
CA GLU A 67 -7.54 -13.27 20.60
C GLU A 67 -6.67 -13.28 21.86
N ASP A 68 -7.02 -12.45 22.83
CA ASP A 68 -6.36 -12.36 24.13
C ASP A 68 -7.18 -13.08 25.19
N ARG A 69 -6.96 -14.40 25.30
CA ARG A 69 -7.59 -15.25 26.31
C ARG A 69 -6.56 -16.18 26.99
N PRO A 70 -6.81 -16.63 28.24
CA PRO A 70 -5.90 -17.53 28.94
C PRO A 70 -5.59 -18.79 28.12
N GLY A 71 -4.30 -19.13 28.03
CA GLY A 71 -3.82 -20.31 27.29
C GLY A 71 -3.63 -20.13 25.78
N VAL A 72 -3.91 -18.94 25.24
CA VAL A 72 -3.65 -18.62 23.84
C VAL A 72 -2.36 -17.81 23.70
N ASP A 73 -1.47 -18.27 22.82
CA ASP A 73 -0.25 -17.56 22.48
C ASP A 73 -0.54 -16.43 21.48
N VAL A 74 -0.69 -15.20 22.00
CA VAL A 74 -0.94 -13.99 21.21
C VAL A 74 0.20 -13.71 20.21
N SER A 75 1.44 -14.11 20.52
CA SER A 75 2.61 -13.79 19.68
C SER A 75 2.53 -14.42 18.28
N ARG A 76 1.79 -15.53 18.14
CA ARG A 76 1.61 -16.25 16.87
C ARG A 76 0.45 -15.71 16.02
N GLN A 77 -0.34 -14.79 16.55
CA GLN A 77 -1.51 -14.25 15.87
C GLN A 77 -1.23 -12.92 15.17
N PHE A 78 -0.15 -12.23 15.54
CA PHE A 78 0.19 -10.93 14.97
C PHE A 78 0.37 -11.04 13.47
N ASN A 79 -0.52 -10.37 12.75
CA ASN A 79 -0.43 -10.17 11.33
C ASN A 79 -0.84 -8.74 11.00
N VAL A 80 -0.28 -8.26 9.89
CA VAL A 80 -0.59 -6.95 9.34
C VAL A 80 -1.24 -7.18 7.98
N GLU A 81 -2.41 -6.60 7.79
CA GLU A 81 -3.21 -6.68 6.57
C GLU A 81 -2.92 -5.45 5.69
N TYR A 82 -2.45 -5.69 4.47
CA TYR A 82 -2.33 -4.65 3.43
C TYR A 82 -3.59 -4.67 2.58
N ARG A 83 -4.42 -3.63 2.72
CA ARG A 83 -5.76 -3.55 2.14
C ARG A 83 -5.86 -2.87 0.77
N PRO A 84 -4.94 -1.99 0.35
CA PRO A 84 -5.04 -1.38 -0.96
C PRO A 84 -4.94 -2.34 -2.14
N ALA A 85 -4.48 -3.59 -1.96
CA ALA A 85 -4.38 -4.58 -3.04
C ALA A 85 -5.75 -5.10 -3.51
N ASP A 86 -5.86 -5.40 -4.81
CA ASP A 86 -7.04 -6.01 -5.42
C ASP A 86 -6.68 -7.32 -6.16
N ALA A 87 -7.70 -7.99 -6.72
CA ALA A 87 -7.56 -9.26 -7.41
C ALA A 87 -6.93 -9.16 -8.81
N THR A 88 -6.69 -7.94 -9.32
CA THR A 88 -6.05 -7.71 -10.62
C THR A 88 -4.52 -7.67 -10.53
N ALA A 89 -3.98 -7.66 -9.31
CA ALA A 89 -2.55 -7.69 -9.07
C ALA A 89 -1.93 -9.07 -9.28
N CYS A 90 -0.72 -9.09 -9.85
CA CYS A 90 0.11 -10.29 -9.85
C CYS A 90 0.55 -10.56 -8.39
N PRO A 91 0.09 -11.67 -7.76
CA PRO A 91 0.32 -11.89 -6.33
C PRO A 91 1.80 -12.02 -5.99
N TYR A 92 2.62 -12.53 -6.92
CA TYR A 92 4.07 -12.66 -6.73
C TYR A 92 4.78 -11.30 -6.72
N ILE A 93 4.43 -10.42 -7.65
CA ILE A 93 5.02 -9.07 -7.71
C ILE A 93 4.57 -8.27 -6.50
N ALA A 94 3.27 -8.29 -6.17
CA ALA A 94 2.72 -7.58 -5.02
C ALA A 94 3.34 -8.05 -3.69
N LEU A 95 3.47 -9.36 -3.48
CA LEU A 95 4.11 -9.89 -2.27
C LEU A 95 5.60 -9.54 -2.21
N GLY A 96 6.33 -9.70 -3.33
CA GLY A 96 7.76 -9.35 -3.39
C GLY A 96 8.00 -7.86 -3.11
N ALA A 97 7.09 -7.01 -3.61
CA ALA A 97 7.03 -5.59 -3.37
C ALA A 97 6.90 -5.25 -1.88
N LEU A 98 5.88 -5.83 -1.21
CA LEU A 98 5.64 -5.65 0.21
C LEU A 98 6.81 -6.14 1.07
N VAL A 99 7.35 -7.32 0.77
CA VAL A 99 8.50 -7.89 1.50
C VAL A 99 9.74 -7.00 1.33
N ARG A 100 10.03 -6.56 0.10
CA ARG A 100 11.18 -5.69 -0.18
C ARG A 100 11.09 -4.40 0.63
N ALA A 101 9.92 -3.77 0.64
CA ALA A 101 9.74 -2.54 1.36
C ALA A 101 9.77 -2.69 2.88
N GLY A 102 9.14 -3.75 3.42
CA GLY A 102 9.22 -4.04 4.86
C GLY A 102 10.66 -4.29 5.31
N LEU A 103 11.44 -5.02 4.51
CA LEU A 103 12.87 -5.23 4.78
C LEU A 103 13.70 -3.94 4.67
N ASP A 104 13.37 -3.04 3.73
CA ASP A 104 14.03 -1.72 3.65
C ASP A 104 13.77 -0.88 4.89
N GLY A 105 12.50 -0.83 5.35
CA GLY A 105 12.11 -0.12 6.56
C GLY A 105 12.82 -0.64 7.81
N ILE A 106 12.95 -1.97 7.95
CA ILE A 106 13.70 -2.60 9.05
C ILE A 106 15.19 -2.23 8.97
N ARG A 107 15.82 -2.35 7.79
CA ARG A 107 17.26 -2.08 7.63
C ARG A 107 17.63 -0.62 7.87
N ARG A 108 16.72 0.30 7.55
CA ARG A 108 16.89 1.74 7.73
C ARG A 108 16.38 2.25 9.08
N GLU A 109 15.83 1.36 9.90
CA GLU A 109 15.25 1.69 11.21
C GLU A 109 14.24 2.85 11.10
N LEU A 110 13.37 2.80 10.08
CA LEU A 110 12.39 3.86 9.86
C LEU A 110 11.42 3.96 11.05
N ALA A 111 11.07 5.20 11.40
CA ALA A 111 10.08 5.46 12.43
C ALA A 111 8.72 4.86 12.02
N ILE A 112 8.04 4.25 12.99
CA ILE A 112 6.69 3.73 12.79
C ILE A 112 5.72 4.92 12.78
N PRO A 113 4.85 5.08 11.76
CA PRO A 113 3.88 6.17 11.73
C PRO A 113 2.87 6.03 12.88
N PRO A 114 2.26 7.15 13.33
CA PRO A 114 1.27 7.10 14.38
C PRO A 114 0.03 6.31 13.94
N LEU A 115 -0.63 5.68 14.91
CA LEU A 115 -1.87 4.94 14.65
C LEU A 115 -3.02 5.90 14.34
N VAL A 116 -3.70 5.67 13.23
CA VAL A 116 -4.94 6.36 12.87
C VAL A 116 -6.14 5.58 13.39
N ASN A 117 -6.93 6.26 14.23
CA ASN A 117 -8.20 5.77 14.75
C ASN A 117 -9.35 6.45 13.99
N GLY A 118 -10.42 5.70 13.71
CA GLY A 118 -11.56 6.23 12.94
C GLY A 118 -11.33 6.21 11.44
N ASP A 119 -12.17 6.92 10.69
CA ASP A 119 -12.12 6.96 9.23
C ASP A 119 -11.03 7.95 8.76
N PRO A 120 -9.99 7.49 8.03
CA PRO A 120 -8.95 8.37 7.48
C PRO A 120 -9.46 9.42 6.49
N SER A 121 -10.63 9.22 5.87
CA SER A 121 -11.23 10.17 4.93
C SER A 121 -11.73 11.44 5.64
N GLU A 122 -12.04 11.35 6.94
CA GLU A 122 -12.51 12.48 7.76
C GLU A 122 -11.36 13.32 8.33
N MET A 123 -10.11 12.88 8.17
CA MET A 123 -8.94 13.62 8.66
C MET A 123 -8.81 14.97 7.94
N SER A 124 -8.51 16.01 8.71
CA SER A 124 -8.04 17.28 8.16
C SER A 124 -6.67 17.12 7.49
N GLU A 125 -6.29 18.08 6.64
CA GLU A 125 -4.98 18.05 5.98
C GLU A 125 -3.81 18.02 7.00
N ALA A 126 -3.92 18.81 8.07
CA ALA A 126 -2.94 18.84 9.14
C ALA A 126 -2.86 17.51 9.93
N GLU A 127 -3.96 16.74 10.00
CA GLU A 127 -3.94 15.40 10.58
C GLU A 127 -3.28 14.39 9.64
N ARG A 128 -3.55 14.49 8.33
CA ARG A 128 -2.91 13.65 7.31
C ARG A 128 -1.40 13.84 7.28
N GLU A 129 -0.94 15.09 7.28
CA GLU A 129 0.48 15.42 7.32
C GLU A 129 1.16 14.84 8.58
N ARG A 130 0.55 15.03 9.76
CA ARG A 130 1.06 14.46 11.02
C ARG A 130 1.12 12.94 11.02
N ALA A 131 0.20 12.29 10.31
CA ALA A 131 0.18 10.84 10.16
C ALA A 131 1.10 10.31 9.05
N GLY A 132 1.77 11.19 8.30
CA GLY A 132 2.55 10.82 7.12
C GLY A 132 1.69 10.22 6.01
N ALA A 133 0.41 10.56 5.99
CA ALA A 133 -0.61 9.85 5.24
C ALA A 133 -0.98 10.63 3.98
N HIS A 134 -0.07 10.59 3.00
CA HIS A 134 -0.25 11.24 1.70
C HIS A 134 -1.05 10.38 0.74
N ARG A 135 -2.00 10.97 0.01
CA ARG A 135 -2.88 10.25 -0.92
C ARG A 135 -2.09 9.34 -1.87
N LEU A 136 -2.54 8.09 -2.01
CA LEU A 136 -1.98 7.16 -3.01
C LEU A 136 -2.21 7.69 -4.44
N PRO A 137 -1.40 7.24 -5.42
CA PRO A 137 -1.63 7.55 -6.83
C PRO A 137 -3.09 7.33 -7.25
N ALA A 138 -3.69 8.35 -7.87
CA ALA A 138 -5.09 8.33 -8.30
C ALA A 138 -5.24 7.89 -9.76
N SER A 139 -4.13 7.59 -10.43
CA SER A 139 -4.10 7.13 -11.82
C SER A 139 -3.00 6.10 -12.07
N LEU A 140 -3.21 5.19 -13.03
CA LEU A 140 -2.16 4.27 -13.47
C LEU A 140 -0.91 5.05 -13.95
N PRO A 141 -1.02 6.15 -14.73
CA PRO A 141 0.14 6.98 -15.04
C PRO A 141 0.90 7.49 -13.81
N GLU A 142 0.19 8.00 -12.79
CA GLU A 142 0.81 8.44 -11.53
C GLU A 142 1.50 7.28 -10.81
N ALA A 143 0.86 6.11 -10.74
CA ALA A 143 1.42 4.93 -10.08
C ALA A 143 2.71 4.44 -10.77
N LEU A 144 2.73 4.40 -12.11
CA LEU A 144 3.92 4.02 -12.88
C LEU A 144 5.04 5.04 -12.70
N SER A 145 4.72 6.34 -12.65
CA SER A 145 5.71 7.40 -12.42
C SER A 145 6.30 7.32 -11.02
N ALA A 146 5.47 7.03 -10.03
CA ALA A 146 5.91 6.87 -8.64
C ALA A 146 6.79 5.62 -8.47
N LEU A 147 6.47 4.50 -9.14
CA LEU A 147 7.34 3.32 -9.20
C LEU A 147 8.71 3.63 -9.84
N GLU A 148 8.72 4.40 -10.93
CA GLU A 148 9.97 4.79 -11.60
C GLU A 148 10.88 5.66 -10.74
N ALA A 149 10.29 6.46 -9.86
CA ALA A 149 11.01 7.30 -8.91
C ALA A 149 11.46 6.55 -7.64
N ASP A 150 10.90 5.37 -7.35
CA ASP A 150 11.18 4.64 -6.11
C ASP A 150 12.53 3.88 -6.16
N ALA A 151 13.51 4.43 -5.46
CA ALA A 151 14.85 3.84 -5.37
C ALA A 151 14.88 2.51 -4.60
N THR A 152 14.01 2.32 -3.61
CA THR A 152 13.98 1.11 -2.78
C THR A 152 13.61 -0.10 -3.62
N LEU A 153 12.68 0.06 -4.56
CA LEU A 153 12.15 -1.02 -5.40
C LEU A 153 12.97 -1.23 -6.65
N ARG A 154 13.49 -0.16 -7.22
CA ARG A 154 14.51 -0.24 -8.26
C ARG A 154 15.77 -0.97 -7.80
N GLY A 155 16.12 -0.85 -6.54
CA GLY A 155 17.21 -1.64 -5.95
C GLY A 155 16.83 -3.08 -5.56
N GLY A 156 15.55 -3.48 -5.69
CA GLY A 156 15.06 -4.78 -5.24
C GLY A 156 14.53 -5.70 -6.31
N PHE A 157 14.02 -5.15 -7.40
CA PHE A 157 13.71 -5.88 -8.61
C PHE A 157 14.83 -5.70 -9.63
N SER A 158 14.97 -6.65 -10.56
CA SER A 158 15.90 -6.46 -11.68
C SER A 158 15.41 -5.32 -12.57
N ASN A 159 16.36 -4.60 -13.18
CA ASN A 159 16.04 -3.54 -14.13
C ASN A 159 15.20 -4.06 -15.30
N ASP A 160 15.48 -5.28 -15.77
CA ASP A 160 14.74 -5.91 -16.87
C ASP A 160 13.28 -6.19 -16.49
N LEU A 161 13.02 -6.66 -15.26
CA LEU A 161 11.67 -6.91 -14.77
C LEU A 161 10.87 -5.62 -14.70
N LEU A 162 11.46 -4.56 -14.13
CA LEU A 162 10.80 -3.25 -14.02
C LEU A 162 10.55 -2.64 -15.39
N ALA A 163 11.54 -2.68 -16.29
CA ALA A 163 11.40 -2.17 -17.65
C ALA A 163 10.29 -2.91 -18.42
N CYS A 164 10.25 -4.24 -18.32
CA CYS A 164 9.21 -5.07 -18.93
C CYS A 164 7.82 -4.70 -18.36
N TYR A 165 7.70 -4.62 -17.02
CA TYR A 165 6.44 -4.28 -16.37
C TYR A 165 5.92 -2.90 -16.79
N LEU A 166 6.77 -1.87 -16.75
CA LEU A 166 6.44 -0.50 -17.15
C LEU A 166 6.03 -0.44 -18.62
N SER A 167 6.76 -1.14 -19.50
CA SER A 167 6.45 -1.21 -20.93
C SER A 167 5.11 -1.91 -21.20
N LEU A 168 4.83 -3.00 -20.50
CA LEU A 168 3.58 -3.74 -20.61
C LEU A 168 2.40 -2.85 -20.22
N LYS A 169 2.44 -2.23 -19.04
CA LYS A 169 1.35 -1.37 -18.55
C LYS A 169 1.14 -0.11 -19.39
N ARG A 170 2.20 0.51 -19.89
CA ARG A 170 2.08 1.64 -20.83
C ARG A 170 1.48 1.21 -22.18
N THR A 171 1.80 0.01 -22.66
CA THR A 171 1.22 -0.52 -23.91
C THR A 171 -0.25 -0.86 -23.71
N GLU A 172 -0.59 -1.53 -22.61
CA GLU A 172 -1.96 -1.85 -22.21
C GLU A 172 -2.83 -0.57 -22.17
N MET A 173 -2.36 0.49 -21.51
CA MET A 173 -3.05 1.79 -21.49
C MET A 173 -3.33 2.33 -22.89
N LYS A 174 -2.34 2.31 -23.79
CA LYS A 174 -2.50 2.79 -25.17
C LYS A 174 -3.48 1.95 -25.97
N VAL A 175 -3.44 0.63 -25.82
CA VAL A 175 -4.32 -0.31 -26.54
C VAL A 175 -5.77 -0.14 -26.10
N LEU A 176 -5.98 0.16 -24.82
CA LEU A 176 -7.31 0.30 -24.24
C LEU A 176 -7.83 1.73 -24.28
N ASP A 177 -7.06 2.70 -24.75
CA ASP A 177 -7.45 4.11 -24.75
C ASP A 177 -8.70 4.36 -25.59
N GLY A 178 -9.63 5.17 -25.06
CA GLY A 178 -10.91 5.48 -25.71
C GLY A 178 -11.93 4.32 -25.81
N LEU A 179 -11.61 3.11 -25.33
CA LEU A 179 -12.55 1.99 -25.31
C LEU A 179 -13.58 2.12 -24.16
N ASP A 180 -14.83 1.74 -24.45
CA ASP A 180 -15.84 1.55 -23.41
C ASP A 180 -15.54 0.31 -22.54
N PRO A 181 -16.11 0.21 -21.32
CA PRO A 181 -15.83 -0.91 -20.43
C PRO A 181 -16.14 -2.30 -21.03
N ALA A 182 -17.18 -2.43 -21.85
CA ALA A 182 -17.53 -3.70 -22.47
C ALA A 182 -16.48 -4.12 -23.51
N ALA A 183 -15.93 -3.15 -24.25
CA ALA A 183 -14.83 -3.36 -25.20
C ALA A 183 -13.53 -3.71 -24.49
N VAL A 184 -13.23 -3.10 -23.33
CA VAL A 184 -12.09 -3.47 -22.49
C VAL A 184 -12.21 -4.93 -22.03
N CYS A 185 -13.35 -5.32 -21.46
CA CYS A 185 -13.57 -6.70 -21.02
C CYS A 185 -13.42 -7.72 -22.18
N ARG A 186 -13.98 -7.40 -23.36
CA ARG A 186 -13.80 -8.25 -24.56
C ARG A 186 -12.33 -8.38 -24.94
N ARG A 187 -11.57 -7.28 -24.91
CA ARG A 187 -10.14 -7.29 -25.23
C ARG A 187 -9.35 -8.18 -24.28
N TYR A 188 -9.67 -8.14 -22.98
CA TYR A 188 -9.05 -9.03 -22.01
C TYR A 188 -9.40 -10.49 -22.24
N ALA A 189 -10.66 -10.79 -22.55
CA ALA A 189 -11.11 -12.15 -22.84
C ALA A 189 -10.52 -12.75 -24.13
N GLU A 190 -9.98 -11.93 -25.03
CA GLU A 190 -9.25 -12.42 -26.22
C GLU A 190 -7.78 -12.75 -25.93
N CYS A 191 -7.20 -12.15 -24.89
CA CYS A 191 -5.79 -12.30 -24.53
C CYS A 191 -5.54 -13.45 -23.55
N TYR A 192 -6.55 -13.82 -22.75
CA TYR A 192 -6.52 -14.84 -21.70
C TYR A 192 -7.51 -15.96 -22.00
#